data_AF-A0A7J2R8P0-F1
#
_entry.id   AF-A0A7J2R8P0-F1
#
_cell.length_a   1.000
_cell.length_b   1.000
_cell.length_c   1.000
_cell.angle_alpha   90.00
_cell.angle_beta   90.00
_cell.angle_gamma   90.00
#
_symmetry.space_group_name_H-M   'P 1'
#
loop_
_entity.id
_entity.type
_entity.pdbx_description
1 polymer ?
#
loop_
_entity_poly.entity_id
_entity_poly.type
_entity_poly.pdbx_seq_one_letter_code
_entity_poly.pdbx_strand_id
1 'polypeptide(L)'
;MSIQRFFDKSIIIRRLAVVSGNKKKFVSTGTIDAHIQRIRDEDVFRMYGVTEATHKAWVDLDDDIQEGDKAIDSDGNEYDVVMVNERDFGHNVHKEVILKRYGD
;
A
#
# COMPACT_ATOMS: atom_id res chain seq x y z
N MET A 1 11.49 18.72 -2.57
CA MET A 1 11.82 17.78 -3.66
C MET A 1 10.78 16.68 -3.59
N SER A 2 10.02 16.46 -4.67
CA SER A 2 8.90 15.49 -4.68
C SER A 2 9.45 14.07 -4.73
N ILE A 3 8.78 13.14 -4.03
CA ILE A 3 9.15 11.71 -4.07
C ILE A 3 8.74 11.03 -5.37
N GLN A 4 7.88 11.67 -6.17
CA GLN A 4 7.29 11.09 -7.38
C GLN A 4 8.34 10.59 -8.37
N ARG A 5 9.53 11.20 -8.40
CA ARG A 5 10.65 10.74 -9.24
C ARG A 5 11.17 9.34 -8.90
N PHE A 6 10.80 8.80 -7.74
CA PHE A 6 11.16 7.46 -7.29
C PHE A 6 10.07 6.43 -7.63
N PHE A 7 8.88 6.85 -8.07
CA PHE A 7 7.81 5.93 -8.42
C PHE A 7 8.18 5.15 -9.68
N ASP A 8 8.14 3.83 -9.55
CA ASP A 8 8.55 2.87 -10.57
C ASP A 8 7.50 1.77 -10.80
N LYS A 9 6.42 1.77 -10.02
CA LYS A 9 5.30 0.84 -10.11
C LYS A 9 3.98 1.59 -10.17
N SER A 10 3.00 1.02 -10.84
CA SER A 10 1.59 1.42 -10.71
C SER A 10 0.84 0.33 -9.95
N ILE A 11 0.01 0.73 -8.99
CA ILE A 11 -0.80 -0.19 -8.18
C ILE A 11 -2.28 0.09 -8.37
N ILE A 12 -3.06 -0.98 -8.57
CA ILE A 12 -4.51 -0.92 -8.62
C ILE A 12 -5.03 -1.12 -7.20
N ILE A 13 -5.78 -0.14 -6.70
CA ILE A 13 -6.39 -0.18 -5.38
C ILE A 13 -7.80 -0.78 -5.49
N ARG A 14 -8.10 -1.74 -4.61
CA ARG A 14 -9.40 -2.39 -4.52
C ARG A 14 -9.92 -2.32 -3.11
N ARG A 15 -11.10 -1.70 -2.94
CA ARG A 15 -11.75 -1.51 -1.64
C ARG A 15 -12.98 -2.39 -1.50
N LEU A 16 -13.26 -2.83 -0.28
CA LEU A 16 -14.46 -3.60 0.02
C LEU A 16 -15.70 -2.69 -0.07
N ALA A 17 -16.57 -2.97 -1.03
CA ALA A 17 -17.82 -2.22 -1.22
C ALA A 17 -19.04 -3.14 -1.15
N VAL A 18 -20.18 -2.59 -0.75
CA VAL A 18 -21.47 -3.27 -0.82
C VAL A 18 -21.99 -3.21 -2.25
N VAL A 19 -22.22 -4.36 -2.88
CA VAL A 19 -22.67 -4.44 -4.28
C VAL A 19 -24.17 -4.73 -4.41
N SER A 20 -24.78 -5.38 -3.43
CA SER A 20 -26.22 -5.65 -3.40
C SER A 20 -26.64 -6.20 -2.02
N GLY A 21 -27.56 -5.53 -1.32
CA GLY A 21 -28.00 -5.94 0.00
C GLY A 21 -26.82 -6.10 0.97
N ASN A 22 -26.62 -7.30 1.50
CA ASN A 22 -25.49 -7.64 2.38
C ASN A 22 -24.27 -8.22 1.65
N LYS A 23 -24.28 -8.30 0.31
CA LYS A 23 -23.15 -8.83 -0.47
C LYS A 23 -22.05 -7.77 -0.57
N LYS A 24 -20.86 -8.11 -0.11
CA LYS A 24 -19.66 -7.29 -0.24
C LYS A 24 -18.71 -7.88 -1.28
N LYS A 25 -18.03 -7.02 -2.03
CA LYS A 25 -17.00 -7.40 -3.00
C LYS A 25 -15.92 -6.33 -3.04
N PHE A 26 -14.67 -6.74 -3.27
CA PHE A 26 -13.58 -5.82 -3.58
C PHE A 26 -13.75 -5.27 -5.00
N VAL A 27 -13.97 -3.96 -5.09
CA VAL A 27 -14.12 -3.20 -6.34
C VAL A 27 -12.91 -2.31 -6.55
N SER A 28 -12.50 -2.10 -7.80
CA SER A 28 -11.41 -1.17 -8.12
C SER A 28 -11.84 0.26 -7.81
N THR A 29 -11.03 0.98 -7.04
CA THR A 29 -11.28 2.40 -6.68
C THR A 29 -10.38 3.35 -7.46
N GLY A 30 -9.21 2.91 -7.89
CA GLY A 30 -8.28 3.73 -8.67
C GLY A 30 -6.96 3.00 -8.95
N THR A 31 -6.12 3.68 -9.73
CA THR A 31 -4.73 3.29 -9.96
C THR A 31 -3.85 4.44 -9.50
N ILE A 32 -2.82 4.16 -8.72
CA ILE A 32 -1.86 5.16 -8.23
C ILE A 32 -0.43 4.71 -8.53
N ASP A 33 0.48 5.66 -8.62
CA ASP A 33 1.91 5.38 -8.82
C ASP A 33 2.61 5.28 -7.46
N ALA A 34 3.53 4.33 -7.37
CA ALA A 34 4.16 3.96 -6.12
C ALA A 34 5.62 3.54 -6.32
N HIS A 35 6.39 3.61 -5.24
CA HIS A 35 7.64 2.87 -5.11
C HIS A 35 7.47 1.75 -4.10
N ILE A 36 7.74 0.50 -4.47
CA ILE A 36 7.55 -0.67 -3.60
C ILE A 36 8.90 -1.30 -3.26
N GLN A 37 9.14 -1.53 -1.98
CA GLN A 37 10.35 -2.20 -1.48
C GLN A 37 10.00 -3.31 -0.49
N ARG A 38 10.76 -4.41 -0.53
CA ARG A 38 10.64 -5.49 0.46
C ARG A 38 11.22 -5.04 1.80
N ILE A 39 10.52 -5.32 2.89
CA ILE A 39 11.01 -5.10 4.24
C ILE A 39 11.92 -6.29 4.61
N ARG A 40 13.08 -6.02 5.21
CA ARG A 40 13.96 -7.08 5.72
C ARG A 40 13.38 -7.65 7.01
N ASP A 41 13.49 -8.95 7.22
CA ASP A 41 12.85 -9.67 8.33
C ASP A 41 13.19 -9.07 9.73
N GLU A 42 14.41 -8.55 9.90
CA GLU A 42 14.85 -7.89 11.14
C GLU A 42 14.10 -6.57 11.42
N ASP A 43 13.62 -5.88 10.38
CA ASP A 43 12.91 -4.61 10.49
C ASP A 43 11.40 -4.81 10.69
N VAL A 44 10.83 -5.94 10.28
CA VAL A 44 9.38 -6.25 10.39
C VAL A 44 8.90 -6.15 11.83
N PHE A 45 9.58 -6.85 12.74
CA PHE A 45 9.21 -6.88 14.16
C PHE A 45 9.51 -5.55 14.85
N ARG A 46 10.62 -4.90 14.49
CA ARG A 46 11.13 -3.71 15.18
C ARG A 46 10.40 -2.43 14.77
N MET A 47 10.04 -2.28 13.50
CA MET A 47 9.48 -1.03 12.97
C MET A 47 7.95 -0.98 13.03
N TYR A 48 7.27 -2.09 12.75
CA TYR A 48 5.83 -2.05 12.52
C TYR A 48 5.02 -2.86 13.51
N GLY A 49 5.62 -3.77 14.28
CA GLY A 49 4.91 -4.62 15.25
C GLY A 49 3.84 -5.53 14.63
N VAL A 50 3.66 -5.44 13.32
CA VAL A 50 2.74 -6.22 12.49
C VAL A 50 3.50 -7.47 12.05
N THR A 51 3.07 -8.63 12.55
CA THR A 51 3.71 -9.94 12.34
C THR A 51 3.78 -10.40 10.87
N GLU A 52 3.20 -9.65 9.94
CA GLU A 52 3.01 -10.06 8.55
C GLU A 52 3.34 -8.95 7.53
N ALA A 53 4.01 -7.87 7.95
CA ALA A 53 4.46 -6.84 7.03
C ALA A 53 5.61 -7.37 6.17
N THR A 54 5.41 -7.51 4.86
CA THR A 54 6.46 -8.03 3.94
C THR A 54 7.02 -6.95 3.03
N HIS A 55 6.23 -5.92 2.70
CA HIS A 55 6.62 -4.85 1.80
C HIS A 55 6.19 -3.49 2.35
N LYS A 56 6.85 -2.45 1.85
CA LYS A 56 6.54 -1.06 2.12
C LYS A 56 6.43 -0.33 0.79
N ALA A 57 5.36 0.41 0.61
CA ALA A 57 5.16 1.28 -0.53
C ALA A 57 5.20 2.75 -0.14
N TRP A 58 5.73 3.57 -1.03
CA TRP A 58 5.64 5.03 -0.96
C TRP A 58 4.71 5.50 -2.05
N VAL A 59 3.71 6.30 -1.67
CA VAL A 59 2.73 6.89 -2.58
C VAL A 59 2.55 8.37 -2.27
N ASP A 60 1.84 9.10 -3.13
CA ASP A 60 1.58 10.52 -2.90
C ASP A 60 0.70 10.73 -1.65
N LEU A 61 0.80 11.89 -1.01
CA LEU A 61 -0.10 12.23 0.09
C LEU A 61 -1.55 12.38 -0.39
N ASP A 62 -1.77 12.74 -1.64
CA ASP A 62 -3.11 12.95 -2.19
C ASP A 62 -3.77 11.64 -2.66
N ASP A 63 -3.02 10.53 -2.74
CA ASP A 63 -3.53 9.25 -3.22
C ASP A 63 -4.51 8.60 -2.21
N ASP A 64 -5.66 8.11 -2.70
CA ASP A 64 -6.65 7.40 -1.89
C ASP A 64 -6.29 5.92 -1.73
N ILE A 65 -5.54 5.63 -0.68
CA ILE A 65 -5.24 4.28 -0.20
C ILE A 65 -5.50 4.21 1.31
N GLN A 66 -6.14 3.12 1.76
CA GLN A 66 -6.59 2.97 3.14
C GLN A 66 -6.27 1.57 3.69
N GLU A 67 -6.19 1.48 5.02
CA GLU A 67 -6.06 0.19 5.70
C GLU A 67 -7.23 -0.74 5.37
N GLY A 68 -6.92 -2.00 5.08
CA GLY A 68 -7.89 -3.01 4.64
C GLY A 68 -8.20 -3.01 3.14
N ASP A 69 -7.62 -2.09 2.37
CA ASP A 69 -7.63 -2.18 0.91
C ASP A 69 -6.76 -3.36 0.43
N LYS A 70 -7.05 -3.81 -0.79
CA LYS A 70 -6.17 -4.70 -1.55
C LYS A 70 -5.45 -3.89 -2.62
N ALA A 71 -4.16 -4.15 -2.79
CA ALA A 71 -3.35 -3.54 -3.84
C ALA A 71 -2.81 -4.62 -4.79
N ILE A 72 -2.80 -4.33 -6.08
CA ILE A 72 -2.23 -5.21 -7.11
C ILE A 72 -1.21 -4.39 -7.89
N ASP A 73 0.05 -4.81 -7.89
CA ASP A 73 1.09 -4.10 -8.64
C ASP A 73 1.09 -4.44 -10.14
N SER A 74 1.88 -3.71 -10.90
CA SER A 74 2.06 -3.90 -12.34
C SER A 74 2.63 -5.28 -12.72
N ASP A 75 3.26 -5.98 -11.77
CA ASP A 75 3.87 -7.29 -11.98
C ASP A 75 2.88 -8.43 -11.63
N GLY A 76 1.67 -8.09 -11.17
CA GLY A 76 0.62 -9.02 -10.79
C GLY A 76 0.72 -9.54 -9.35
N ASN A 77 1.56 -8.93 -8.50
CA ASN A 77 1.62 -9.27 -7.09
C ASN A 77 0.45 -8.66 -6.34
N GLU A 78 -0.19 -9.47 -5.49
CA GLU A 78 -1.31 -9.03 -4.66
C GLU A 78 -0.85 -8.77 -3.22
N TYR A 79 -1.35 -7.68 -2.65
CA TYR A 79 -1.04 -7.24 -1.30
C TYR A 79 -2.31 -6.86 -0.53
N ASP A 80 -2.30 -7.13 0.77
CA ASP A 80 -3.21 -6.53 1.74
C ASP A 80 -2.55 -5.28 2.33
N VAL A 81 -3.28 -4.16 2.35
CA VAL A 81 -2.84 -2.92 3.00
C VAL A 81 -3.10 -3.05 4.49
N VAL A 82 -2.03 -3.13 5.28
CA VAL A 82 -2.11 -3.36 6.72
C VAL A 82 -2.06 -2.07 7.52
N MET A 83 -1.30 -1.08 7.04
CA MET A 83 -1.14 0.20 7.72
C MET A 83 -0.85 1.31 6.72
N VAL A 84 -1.35 2.52 6.97
CA VAL A 84 -1.02 3.72 6.19
C VAL A 84 -0.55 4.81 7.14
N ASN A 85 0.69 5.26 6.98
CA ASN A 85 1.28 6.33 7.78
C ASN A 85 1.64 7.52 6.89
N GLU A 86 1.32 8.73 7.32
CA GLU A 86 1.76 9.94 6.63
C GLU A 86 3.14 10.36 7.12
N ARG A 87 4.04 10.62 6.18
CA ARG A 87 5.35 11.23 6.42
C ARG A 87 5.33 12.62 5.79
N ASP A 88 4.77 13.58 6.53
CA ASP A 88 4.54 14.95 6.09
C ASP A 88 5.63 15.94 6.53
N PHE A 89 6.64 15.48 7.26
CA PHE A 89 7.71 16.32 7.78
C PHE A 89 9.03 16.17 7.00
N GLY A 90 9.61 17.32 6.61
CA GLY A 90 10.95 17.41 6.02
C GLY A 90 10.98 17.39 4.48
N HIS A 91 12.05 16.84 3.92
CA HIS A 91 12.16 16.59 2.48
C HIS A 91 11.72 15.15 2.19
N ASN A 92 11.06 14.93 1.05
CA ASN A 92 10.45 13.65 0.64
C ASN A 92 9.14 13.33 1.38
N VAL A 93 8.15 14.20 1.26
CA VAL A 93 6.81 14.01 1.84
C VAL A 93 6.04 12.93 1.08
N HIS A 94 5.46 11.95 1.78
CA HIS A 94 4.74 10.81 1.18
C HIS A 94 3.86 10.05 2.17
N LYS A 95 2.96 9.20 1.65
CA LYS A 95 2.31 8.14 2.43
C LYS A 95 3.17 6.88 2.40
N GLU A 96 3.51 6.37 3.58
CA GLU A 96 4.19 5.10 3.81
C GLU A 96 3.15 4.02 4.08
N VAL A 97 3.00 3.09 3.13
CA VAL A 97 1.98 2.05 3.15
C VAL A 97 2.65 0.72 3.46
N ILE A 98 2.19 0.03 4.50
CA ILE A 98 2.68 -1.28 4.89
C ILE A 98 1.81 -2.35 4.26
N LEU A 99 2.47 -3.26 3.54
CA LEU A 99 1.85 -4.24 2.69
C LEU A 99 2.21 -5.66 3.17
N LYS A 100 1.20 -6.53 3.19
CA LYS A 100 1.37 -7.99 3.32
C LYS A 100 1.12 -8.62 1.96
N ARG A 101 2.14 -9.23 1.37
CA ARG A 101 2.00 -9.98 0.12
C ARG A 101 1.20 -11.26 0.34
N TYR A 102 0.28 -11.56 -0.57
CA TYR A 102 -0.47 -12.81 -0.56
C TYR A 102 0.38 -13.95 -1.13
N GLY A 103 0.54 -15.05 -0.38
CA GLY A 103 1.23 -16.26 -0.84
C GLY A 103 2.70 -16.41 -0.46
N ASP A 104 3.24 -15.56 0.43
CA ASP A 104 4.49 -15.81 1.16
C ASP A 104 4.26 -16.61 2.45
#